data_AF-A0A356ZCG0-F1
#
_entry.id   AF-A0A356ZCG0-F1
#
_cell.length_a   1.000
_cell.length_b   1.000
_cell.length_c   1.000
_cell.angle_alpha   90.00
_cell.angle_beta   90.00
_cell.angle_gamma   90.00
#
_symmetry.space_group_name_H-M   'P 1'
#
loop_
_entity.id
_entity.type
_entity.pdbx_description
1 polymer ?
#
loop_
_entity_poly.entity_id
_entity_poly.type
_entity_poly.pdbx_seq_one_letter_code
_entity_poly.pdbx_strand_id
1 'polypeptide(L)'
;LQKEGRLPDALIACVGGGSNAMGMFYDFIKDPEVRLIGCEAAGHGIDTAETAATITTGTVGIFHGMKSYFCQDQYGQIAPV
;
A
#
# COMPACT_ATOMS: atom_id res chain seq x y z
N LEU A 1 1.29 -13.72 21.25
CA LEU A 1 2.18 -13.36 22.39
C LEU A 1 2.70 -14.56 23.19
N GLN A 2 2.09 -15.75 23.14
CA GLN A 2 2.51 -16.88 23.99
C GLN A 2 3.96 -17.37 23.80
N LYS A 3 4.58 -17.16 22.64
CA LYS A 3 6.00 -17.53 22.41
C LYS A 3 6.98 -16.40 22.71
N GLU A 4 6.65 -15.19 22.28
CA GLU A 4 7.59 -14.04 22.30
C GLU A 4 7.42 -13.11 23.51
N GLY A 5 6.27 -13.13 24.18
CA GLY A 5 5.98 -12.26 25.34
C GLY A 5 5.90 -10.75 25.04
N ARG A 6 6.05 -10.34 23.78
CA ARG A 6 6.08 -8.94 23.33
C ARG A 6 5.40 -8.76 21.96
N LEU A 7 5.00 -7.52 21.65
CA LEU A 7 4.49 -7.16 20.32
C LEU A 7 5.57 -7.37 19.22
N PRO A 8 5.16 -7.60 17.96
CA PRO A 8 6.10 -7.75 16.86
C PRO A 8 6.84 -6.45 16.54
N ASP A 9 8.08 -6.54 16.04
CA ASP A 9 8.84 -5.36 15.60
C ASP A 9 8.31 -4.75 14.30
N ALA A 10 7.58 -5.54 13.51
CA ALA A 10 6.94 -5.11 12.27
C ALA A 10 5.79 -6.05 11.87
N LEU A 11 4.81 -5.48 11.17
CA LEU A 11 3.78 -6.18 10.40
C LEU A 11 3.99 -5.87 8.93
N ILE A 12 3.95 -6.89 8.08
CA ILE A 12 4.22 -6.77 6.64
C ILE A 12 3.07 -7.42 5.88
N ALA A 13 2.47 -6.69 4.94
CA ALA A 13 1.34 -7.15 4.15
C ALA A 13 1.37 -6.57 2.73
N CYS A 14 0.85 -7.32 1.75
CA CYS A 14 0.76 -6.84 0.37
C CYS A 14 -0.38 -5.82 0.21
N VAL A 15 -0.20 -4.84 -0.68
CA VAL A 15 -1.15 -3.75 -0.92
C VAL A 15 -1.48 -3.70 -2.41
N GLY A 16 -2.65 -4.25 -2.74
CA GLY A 16 -3.42 -3.88 -3.94
C GLY A 16 -4.44 -2.81 -3.54
N GLY A 17 -5.71 -3.21 -3.37
CA GLY A 17 -6.73 -2.34 -2.78
C GLY A 17 -6.58 -2.09 -1.26
N GLY A 18 -5.68 -2.82 -0.57
CA GLY A 18 -5.31 -2.56 0.83
C GLY A 18 -6.13 -3.28 1.91
N SER A 19 -7.15 -4.07 1.56
CA SER A 19 -8.04 -4.71 2.56
C SER A 19 -7.33 -5.64 3.56
N ASN A 20 -6.45 -6.53 3.08
CA ASN A 20 -5.70 -7.45 3.94
C ASN A 20 -4.69 -6.69 4.84
N ALA A 21 -3.99 -5.70 4.27
CA ALA A 21 -3.02 -4.90 4.99
C ALA A 21 -3.69 -4.09 6.10
N MET A 22 -4.79 -3.38 5.77
CA MET A 22 -5.51 -2.60 6.76
C MET A 22 -6.14 -3.49 7.85
N GLY A 23 -6.67 -4.66 7.48
CA GLY A 23 -7.15 -5.63 8.45
C GLY A 23 -6.07 -6.10 9.43
N MET A 24 -4.83 -6.27 8.96
CA MET A 24 -3.68 -6.63 9.80
C MET A 24 -3.19 -5.44 10.65
N PHE A 25 -3.21 -4.24 10.10
CA PHE A 25 -2.61 -3.05 10.73
C PHE A 25 -3.52 -2.35 11.73
N TYR A 26 -4.85 -2.48 11.59
CA TYR A 26 -5.83 -1.65 12.30
C TYR A 26 -5.62 -1.60 13.82
N ASP A 27 -5.43 -2.76 14.45
CA ASP A 27 -5.27 -2.84 15.90
C ASP A 27 -3.92 -2.29 16.40
N PHE A 28 -2.94 -2.15 15.50
CA PHE A 28 -1.55 -1.74 15.82
C PHE A 28 -1.24 -0.29 15.43
N ILE A 29 -2.19 0.47 14.86
CA ILE A 29 -1.99 1.88 14.47
C ILE A 29 -1.52 2.74 15.64
N LYS A 30 -1.96 2.40 16.86
CA LYS A 30 -1.65 3.15 18.08
C LYS A 30 -0.39 2.65 18.80
N ASP A 31 0.26 1.62 18.28
CA ASP A 31 1.48 1.04 18.85
C ASP A 31 2.69 1.51 18.04
N PRO A 32 3.30 2.68 18.37
CA PRO A 32 4.35 3.30 17.54
C PRO A 32 5.64 2.46 17.44
N GLU A 33 5.81 1.50 18.34
CA GLU A 33 6.94 0.55 18.32
C GLU A 33 6.76 -0.54 17.26
N VAL A 34 5.53 -0.77 16.76
CA VAL A 34 5.23 -1.76 15.72
C VAL A 34 5.26 -1.09 14.35
N ARG A 35 6.25 -1.42 13.52
CA ARG A 35 6.33 -0.87 12.16
C ARG A 35 5.29 -1.49 11.24
N LEU A 36 4.52 -0.68 10.53
CA LEU A 36 3.50 -1.13 9.58
C LEU A 36 4.03 -0.96 8.14
N ILE A 37 4.27 -2.08 7.45
CA ILE A 37 4.95 -2.09 6.13
C ILE A 37 4.00 -2.65 5.08
N GLY A 38 3.51 -1.78 4.20
CA GLY A 38 2.77 -2.16 3.00
C GLY A 38 3.70 -2.44 1.83
N CYS A 39 3.51 -3.56 1.12
CA CYS A 39 4.29 -3.92 -0.06
C CYS A 39 3.42 -3.87 -1.31
N GLU A 40 3.71 -2.95 -2.23
CA GLU A 40 3.02 -2.83 -3.52
C GLU A 40 3.70 -3.67 -4.61
N ALA A 41 2.97 -3.99 -5.68
CA ALA A 41 3.51 -4.76 -6.79
C ALA A 41 4.31 -3.86 -7.75
N ALA A 42 5.64 -3.99 -7.73
CA ALA A 42 6.53 -3.22 -8.59
C ALA A 42 6.48 -3.64 -10.09
N GLY A 43 5.91 -4.81 -10.40
CA GLY A 43 5.85 -5.33 -11.77
C GLY A 43 7.25 -5.53 -12.36
N HIS A 44 7.50 -5.00 -13.57
CA HIS A 44 8.83 -5.02 -14.19
C HIS A 44 9.77 -3.92 -13.67
N GLY A 45 9.31 -3.09 -12.72
CA GLY A 45 10.11 -2.05 -12.08
C GLY A 45 9.32 -0.76 -11.91
N ILE A 46 9.58 -0.02 -10.84
CA ILE A 46 8.90 1.25 -10.56
C ILE A 46 9.28 2.37 -11.54
N ASP A 47 10.41 2.21 -12.23
CA ASP A 47 10.89 3.14 -13.26
C ASP A 47 10.30 2.83 -14.65
N THR A 48 9.43 1.82 -14.76
CA THR A 48 8.72 1.46 -15.99
C THR A 48 7.23 1.75 -15.87
N ALA A 49 6.52 1.73 -17.01
CA ALA A 49 5.07 1.84 -17.03
C ALA A 49 4.36 0.54 -16.60
N GLU A 50 5.10 -0.58 -16.45
CA GLU A 50 4.56 -1.89 -16.13
C GLU A 50 4.66 -2.14 -14.62
N THR A 51 3.91 -1.35 -13.86
CA THR A 51 3.91 -1.38 -12.38
C THR A 51 2.53 -1.07 -11.80
N ALA A 52 2.23 -1.64 -10.64
CA ALA A 52 1.02 -1.35 -9.86
C ALA A 52 1.36 -0.70 -8.51
N ALA A 53 2.56 -0.12 -8.38
CA ALA A 53 3.05 0.53 -7.17
C ALA A 53 2.41 1.92 -6.95
N THR A 54 1.11 1.92 -6.66
CA THR A 54 0.21 3.07 -6.71
C THR A 54 0.61 4.22 -5.78
N ILE A 55 1.08 3.93 -4.56
CA ILE A 55 1.56 4.93 -3.60
C ILE A 55 2.95 5.41 -4.00
N THR A 56 3.78 4.53 -4.57
CA THR A 56 5.16 4.84 -4.95
C THR A 56 5.25 5.72 -6.20
N THR A 57 4.46 5.43 -7.24
CA THR A 57 4.57 6.08 -8.57
C THR A 57 3.33 6.88 -8.97
N GLY A 58 2.21 6.68 -8.28
CA GLY A 58 0.96 7.33 -8.59
C GLY A 58 0.88 8.78 -8.10
N THR A 59 -0.19 9.45 -8.50
CA THR A 59 -0.52 10.81 -8.09
C THR A 59 -1.94 10.88 -7.56
N VAL A 60 -2.27 11.95 -6.83
CA VAL A 60 -3.62 12.11 -6.27
C VAL A 60 -4.65 12.29 -7.37
N GLY A 61 -5.74 11.52 -7.34
CA GLY A 61 -6.84 11.58 -8.29
C GLY A 61 -8.16 11.18 -7.65
N ILE A 62 -9.23 11.13 -8.46
CA ILE A 62 -10.55 10.62 -8.06
C ILE A 62 -10.91 9.49 -9.01
N PHE A 63 -11.03 8.28 -8.47
CA PHE A 63 -11.38 7.08 -9.24
C PHE A 63 -12.16 6.12 -8.35
N HIS A 64 -13.09 5.35 -8.93
CA HIS A 64 -13.97 4.42 -8.20
C HIS A 64 -14.63 5.02 -6.93
N GLY A 65 -15.00 6.30 -6.96
CA GLY A 65 -15.75 6.95 -5.86
C GLY A 65 -14.90 7.43 -4.67
N MET A 66 -13.58 7.44 -4.77
CA MET A 66 -12.68 7.90 -3.70
C MET A 66 -11.60 8.87 -4.21
N LYS A 67 -11.15 9.78 -3.35
CA LYS A 67 -9.95 10.59 -3.57
C LYS A 67 -8.76 9.88 -2.94
N SER A 68 -7.81 9.44 -3.77
CA SER A 68 -6.64 8.66 -3.33
C SER A 68 -5.49 8.81 -4.34
N TYR A 69 -4.44 8.01 -4.19
CA TYR A 69 -3.38 7.85 -5.18
C TYR A 69 -3.79 6.86 -6.25
N PHE A 70 -3.43 7.17 -7.49
CA PHE A 70 -3.65 6.31 -8.66
C PHE A 70 -2.47 6.43 -9.62
N CYS A 71 -2.09 5.32 -10.25
CA CYS A 71 -1.25 5.37 -11.44
C CYS A 71 -2.07 6.01 -12.57
N GLN A 72 -1.72 7.23 -12.96
CA GLN A 72 -2.45 8.00 -13.97
C GLN A 72 -1.48 8.86 -14.77
N ASP A 73 -1.85 9.18 -16.01
CA ASP A 73 -1.06 10.05 -16.87
C ASP A 73 -1.29 11.55 -16.57
N GLN A 74 -0.59 12.41 -17.31
CA GLN A 74 -0.70 13.87 -17.16
C GLN A 74 -2.09 14.45 -17.46
N TYR A 75 -2.96 13.68 -18.11
CA TYR A 75 -4.33 14.05 -18.42
C TYR A 75 -5.34 13.46 -17.42
N GLY A 76 -4.86 12.72 -16.40
CA GLY A 76 -5.68 12.05 -15.40
C GLY A 76 -6.31 10.74 -15.88
N GLN A 77 -5.85 10.17 -16.99
CA GLN A 77 -6.29 8.86 -17.44
C GLN A 77 -5.63 7.78 -16.60
N ILE A 78 -6.41 6.82 -16.11
CA ILE A 78 -5.89 5.71 -15.31
C ILE A 78 -4.99 4.83 -16.17
N ALA A 79 -3.78 4.57 -15.69
CA ALA A 79 -2.79 3.76 -16.37
C ALA A 79 -3.24 2.28 -16.39
N PRO A 80 -2.91 1.52 -17.45
CA PRO A 80 -3.08 0.07 -17.45
C PRO A 80 -2.17 -0.55 -16.37
N VAL A 81 -2.72 -1.50 -15.62
CA VAL A 81 -2.02 -2.27 -14.58
C VAL A 81 -2.05 -3.76 -14.90
#